data_AF-A0A0W7WNJ1-F1
#
_entry.id   AF-A0A0W7WNJ1-F1
#
_cell.length_a   1.000
_cell.length_b   1.000
_cell.length_c   1.000
_cell.angle_alpha   90.00
_cell.angle_beta   90.00
_cell.angle_gamma   90.00
#
_symmetry.space_group_name_H-M   'P 1'
#
loop_
_entity.id
_entity.type
_entity.pdbx_description
1 polymer ?
#
loop_
_entity_poly.entity_id
_entity_poly.type
_entity_poly.pdbx_seq_one_letter_code
_entity_poly.pdbx_strand_id
1 'polypeptide(L)'
;MFSREVPMRPILQSVHAVILRLQGGYAALFTILFFIALPGALAEGQHVGVPLVGQLAGFAAAITLLTGKPGWLVRPGRPIHFLPAGVLLAIAPFLFAFMSMSALILLGLPEPLGRNLSVLAGLVSFLLCGVAWWLALVLSLWTPGPSSGPDLQAA
;
A
#
# COMPACT_ATOMS: atom_id res chain seq x y z
N MET A 1 -28.77 0.45 -31.08
CA MET A 1 -27.44 1.05 -30.93
C MET A 1 -26.98 0.72 -29.50
N PHE A 2 -26.31 -0.42 -29.32
CA PHE A 2 -25.94 -0.90 -27.99
C PHE A 2 -24.84 0.02 -27.44
N SER A 3 -25.17 0.74 -26.35
CA SER A 3 -24.16 1.42 -25.54
C SER A 3 -23.21 0.33 -25.05
N ARG A 4 -22.00 0.27 -25.61
CA ARG A 4 -20.91 -0.54 -25.06
C ARG A 4 -20.62 0.08 -23.70
N GLU A 5 -21.22 -0.45 -22.65
CA GLU A 5 -20.83 -0.13 -21.28
C GLU A 5 -19.33 -0.42 -21.19
N VAL A 6 -18.53 0.64 -21.13
CA VAL A 6 -17.10 0.51 -20.87
C VAL A 6 -16.99 -0.24 -19.55
N PRO A 7 -16.29 -1.37 -19.49
CA PRO A 7 -16.20 -2.14 -18.26
C PRO A 7 -15.36 -1.34 -17.25
N MET A 8 -16.04 -0.46 -16.49
CA MET A 8 -15.42 0.47 -15.53
C MET A 8 -14.73 -0.28 -14.39
N ARG A 9 -15.29 -1.43 -13.98
CA ARG A 9 -14.77 -2.23 -12.86
C ARG A 9 -13.36 -2.79 -13.13
N PRO A 10 -13.04 -3.44 -14.27
CA PRO A 10 -11.67 -3.83 -14.63
C PRO A 10 -10.67 -2.67 -14.64
N ILE A 11 -11.09 -1.48 -15.05
CA ILE A 11 -10.23 -0.28 -15.04
C ILE A 11 -9.91 0.10 -13.60
N LEU A 12 -10.93 0.22 -12.73
CA LEU A 12 -10.75 0.53 -11.31
C LEU A 12 -9.89 -0.52 -10.58
N GLN A 13 -10.07 -1.80 -10.89
CA GLN A 13 -9.22 -2.88 -10.34
C GLN A 13 -7.76 -2.75 -10.78
N SER A 14 -7.53 -2.38 -12.04
CA SER A 14 -6.18 -2.18 -12.57
C SER A 14 -5.52 -0.97 -11.91
N VAL A 15 -6.23 0.15 -11.78
CA VAL A 15 -5.75 1.35 -11.09
C VAL A 15 -5.44 1.04 -9.62
N HIS A 16 -6.34 0.34 -8.92
CA HIS A 16 -6.13 -0.08 -7.54
C HIS A 16 -4.85 -0.93 -7.40
N ALA A 17 -4.68 -1.94 -8.26
CA ALA A 17 -3.49 -2.79 -8.27
C ALA A 17 -2.19 -2.00 -8.51
N VAL A 18 -2.23 -1.04 -9.43
CA VAL A 18 -1.08 -0.16 -9.72
C VAL A 18 -0.73 0.67 -8.50
N ILE A 19 -1.71 1.28 -7.82
CA ILE A 19 -1.48 2.08 -6.62
C ILE A 19 -0.85 1.24 -5.51
N LEU A 20 -1.35 0.03 -5.26
CA LEU A 20 -0.76 -0.88 -4.26
C LEU A 20 0.69 -1.24 -4.61
N ARG A 21 0.99 -1.50 -5.90
CA ARG A 21 2.36 -1.79 -6.35
C ARG A 21 3.28 -0.58 -6.21
N LEU A 22 2.80 0.62 -6.53
CA LEU A 22 3.55 1.85 -6.33
C LEU A 22 3.86 2.07 -4.85
N GLN A 23 2.89 1.84 -3.95
CA GLN A 23 3.11 1.91 -2.51
C GLN A 23 4.14 0.87 -2.04
N GLY A 24 4.04 -0.37 -2.52
CA GLY A 24 5.01 -1.42 -2.21
C GLY A 24 6.42 -1.09 -2.71
N GLY A 25 6.55 -0.60 -3.94
CA GLY A 25 7.82 -0.16 -4.50
C GLY A 25 8.42 1.03 -3.76
N TYR A 26 7.59 1.99 -3.38
CA TYR A 26 7.97 3.15 -2.59
C TYR A 26 8.50 2.75 -1.20
N ALA A 27 7.78 1.87 -0.49
CA ALA A 27 8.24 1.35 0.80
C ALA A 27 9.53 0.53 0.69
N ALA A 28 9.68 -0.27 -0.38
CA ALA A 28 10.90 -1.03 -0.64
C ALA A 28 12.12 -0.11 -0.87
N LEU A 29 11.93 1.03 -1.56
CA LEU A 29 12.98 2.03 -1.72
C LEU A 29 13.47 2.56 -0.37
N PHE A 30 12.57 2.91 0.56
CA PHE A 30 12.97 3.36 1.90
C PHE A 30 13.65 2.27 2.73
N THR A 31 13.30 1.00 2.52
CA THR A 31 14.06 -0.11 3.12
C THR A 31 15.49 -0.18 2.60
N ILE A 32 15.70 0.00 1.30
CA ILE A 32 17.05 0.03 0.73
C ILE A 32 17.84 1.20 1.33
N LEU A 33 17.24 2.40 1.38
CA LEU A 33 17.87 3.58 1.99
C LEU A 33 18.21 3.35 3.47
N PHE A 34 17.31 2.74 4.23
CA PHE A 34 17.54 2.38 5.63
C PHE A 34 18.78 1.48 5.78
N PHE A 35 18.89 0.40 4.99
CA PHE A 35 20.03 -0.52 5.07
C PHE A 35 21.34 0.10 4.59
N ILE A 36 21.30 1.06 3.66
CA ILE A 36 22.48 1.83 3.24
C ILE A 36 22.97 2.74 4.39
N ALA A 37 22.07 3.38 5.13
CA ALA A 37 22.41 4.29 6.22
C ALA A 37 22.75 3.56 7.55
N LEU A 38 22.30 2.31 7.71
CA LEU A 38 22.43 1.52 8.93
C LEU A 38 23.88 1.38 9.46
N PRO A 39 24.91 1.11 8.64
CA PRO A 39 26.29 0.97 9.14
C PRO A 39 26.83 2.25 9.78
N GLY A 40 26.49 3.41 9.21
CA GLY A 40 26.89 4.72 9.76
C GLY A 40 26.23 4.96 11.12
N ALA A 41 24.92 4.74 11.21
CA ALA A 41 24.19 4.88 12.47
C ALA A 41 24.70 3.92 13.57
N LEU A 42 25.07 2.69 13.21
CA LEU A 42 25.68 1.73 14.15
C LEU A 42 27.06 2.18 14.62
N ALA A 43 27.89 2.75 13.73
CA ALA A 43 29.20 3.28 14.09
C ALA A 43 29.11 4.48 15.06
N GLU A 44 28.04 5.27 14.96
CA GLU A 44 27.73 6.37 15.89
C GLU A 44 27.10 5.90 17.22
N GLY A 45 26.89 4.59 17.40
CA GLY A 45 26.29 4.05 18.63
C GLY A 45 24.78 4.28 18.76
N GLN A 46 24.09 4.60 17.65
CA GLN A 46 22.65 4.80 17.67
C GLN A 46 21.89 3.50 17.91
N HIS A 47 20.79 3.57 18.68
CA HIS A 47 19.94 2.41 18.96
C HIS A 47 18.97 2.16 17.80
N VAL A 48 19.27 1.15 16.98
CA VAL A 48 18.53 0.84 15.74
C VAL A 48 17.58 -0.35 15.85
N GLY A 49 17.43 -0.97 17.03
CA GLY A 49 16.64 -2.20 17.21
C GLY A 49 15.16 -2.05 16.82
N VAL A 50 14.47 -1.03 17.36
CA VAL A 50 13.05 -0.76 17.03
C VAL A 50 12.87 -0.37 15.56
N PRO A 51 13.66 0.57 15.00
CA PRO A 51 13.63 0.87 13.57
C PRO A 51 13.84 -0.35 12.69
N LEU A 52 14.78 -1.24 13.03
CA LEU A 52 15.07 -2.44 12.26
C LEU A 52 13.88 -3.41 12.22
N VAL A 53 13.24 -3.69 13.36
CA VAL A 53 12.06 -4.56 13.42
C VAL A 53 10.92 -3.97 12.60
N GLY A 54 10.67 -2.66 12.73
CA GLY A 54 9.66 -1.96 11.93
C GLY A 54 9.98 -2.01 10.43
N GLN A 55 11.25 -1.85 10.04
CA GLN A 55 11.67 -1.91 8.65
C GLN A 55 11.48 -3.30 8.04
N LEU A 56 11.80 -4.36 8.78
CA LEU A 56 11.61 -5.73 8.32
C LEU A 56 10.11 -6.08 8.17
N ALA A 57 9.29 -5.71 9.16
CA ALA A 57 7.85 -5.93 9.11
C ALA A 57 7.21 -5.16 7.95
N GLY A 58 7.60 -3.90 7.78
CA GLY A 58 7.13 -3.06 6.69
C GLY A 58 7.64 -3.49 5.33
N PHE A 59 8.86 -4.03 5.22
CA PHE A 59 9.37 -4.61 3.98
C PHE A 59 8.58 -5.86 3.57
N ALA A 60 8.24 -6.73 4.51
CA ALA A 60 7.36 -7.87 4.23
C ALA A 60 5.99 -7.43 3.71
N ALA A 61 5.40 -6.38 4.32
CA ALA A 61 4.17 -5.76 3.82
C ALA A 61 4.35 -5.14 2.42
N ALA A 62 5.47 -4.46 2.17
CA ALA A 62 5.80 -3.85 0.88
C ALA A 62 5.89 -4.89 -0.25
N ILE A 63 6.56 -6.03 -0.01
CA ILE A 63 6.63 -7.15 -0.95
C ILE A 63 5.26 -7.77 -1.20
N THR A 64 4.43 -7.86 -0.14
CA THR A 64 3.05 -8.36 -0.23
C THR A 64 2.23 -7.48 -1.19
N LEU A 65 2.31 -6.15 -1.06
CA LEU A 65 1.66 -5.20 -1.96
C LEU A 65 2.24 -5.24 -3.38
N LEU A 66 3.56 -5.30 -3.52
CA LEU A 66 4.26 -5.31 -4.81
C LEU A 66 3.92 -6.56 -5.64
N THR A 67 3.87 -7.72 -4.99
CA THR A 67 3.51 -8.98 -5.64
C THR A 67 2.00 -9.12 -5.88
N GLY A 68 1.19 -8.25 -5.27
CA GLY A 68 -0.27 -8.31 -5.36
C GLY A 68 -0.87 -9.51 -4.63
N LYS A 69 -0.21 -9.97 -3.56
CA LYS A 69 -0.73 -11.00 -2.67
C LYS A 69 -1.20 -10.35 -1.37
N PRO A 70 -2.20 -10.91 -0.68
CA PRO A 70 -3.14 -11.90 -1.18
C PRO A 70 -4.08 -11.29 -2.23
N GLY A 71 -4.56 -12.10 -3.19
CA GLY A 71 -5.31 -11.61 -4.35
C GLY A 71 -6.62 -10.89 -4.00
N TRP A 72 -7.21 -11.16 -2.83
CA TRP A 72 -8.39 -10.44 -2.33
C TRP A 72 -8.11 -8.98 -1.97
N LEU A 73 -6.85 -8.65 -1.64
CA LEU A 73 -6.43 -7.27 -1.40
C LEU A 73 -6.38 -6.51 -2.72
N VAL A 74 -5.91 -7.14 -3.82
CA VAL A 74 -5.84 -6.50 -5.14
C VAL A 74 -7.21 -6.40 -5.80
N ARG A 75 -8.05 -7.42 -5.63
CA ARG A 75 -9.37 -7.54 -6.23
C ARG A 75 -10.43 -7.85 -5.17
N PRO A 76 -10.84 -6.86 -4.36
CA PRO A 76 -11.93 -7.06 -3.43
C PRO A 76 -13.24 -7.21 -4.23
N GLY A 77 -13.74 -8.44 -4.30
CA GLY A 77 -14.95 -8.78 -5.07
C GLY A 77 -16.16 -9.13 -4.22
N ARG A 78 -16.01 -9.15 -2.89
CA ARG A 78 -17.05 -9.50 -1.93
C ARG A 78 -17.09 -8.46 -0.81
N PRO A 79 -18.27 -8.12 -0.26
CA PRO A 79 -18.39 -7.19 0.87
C PRO A 79 -17.57 -7.62 2.09
N ILE A 80 -17.45 -8.94 2.32
CA ILE A 80 -16.67 -9.49 3.45
C ILE A 80 -15.17 -9.19 3.34
N HIS A 81 -14.64 -8.92 2.15
CA HIS A 81 -13.24 -8.53 1.97
C HIS A 81 -12.98 -7.06 2.32
N PHE A 82 -14.03 -6.24 2.48
CA PHE A 82 -13.90 -4.84 2.83
C PHE A 82 -13.28 -4.65 4.20
N LEU A 83 -13.74 -5.38 5.22
CA LEU A 83 -13.24 -5.20 6.59
C LEU A 83 -11.73 -5.48 6.70
N PRO A 84 -11.20 -6.63 6.24
CA PRO A 84 -9.77 -6.89 6.31
C PRO A 84 -8.96 -5.98 5.39
N ALA A 85 -9.42 -5.69 4.16
CA ALA A 85 -8.69 -4.80 3.25
C ALA A 85 -8.67 -3.35 3.76
N GLY A 86 -9.80 -2.88 4.27
CA GLY A 86 -9.97 -1.54 4.81
C GLY A 86 -9.15 -1.31 6.07
N VAL A 87 -9.15 -2.26 7.00
CA VAL A 87 -8.30 -2.18 8.22
C VAL A 87 -6.82 -2.20 7.86
N LEU A 88 -6.39 -3.10 6.95
CA LEU A 88 -5.00 -3.15 6.52
C LEU A 88 -4.57 -1.86 5.84
N LEU A 89 -5.38 -1.31 4.92
CA LEU A 89 -5.07 -0.07 4.22
C LEU A 89 -5.16 1.17 5.11
N ALA A 90 -5.92 1.13 6.21
CA ALA A 90 -5.94 2.19 7.22
C ALA A 90 -4.68 2.19 8.11
N ILE A 91 -4.12 1.01 8.40
CA ILE A 91 -2.92 0.86 9.25
C ILE A 91 -1.62 0.99 8.43
N ALA A 92 -1.62 0.49 7.20
CA ALA A 92 -0.49 0.54 6.27
C ALA A 92 0.24 1.91 6.18
N PRO A 93 -0.46 3.06 6.04
CA PRO A 93 0.23 4.34 5.92
C PRO A 93 1.06 4.69 7.16
N PHE A 94 0.65 4.27 8.37
CA PHE A 94 1.44 4.49 9.58
C PHE A 94 2.73 3.66 9.56
N LEU A 95 2.64 2.40 9.14
CA LEU A 95 3.80 1.52 9.02
C LEU A 95 4.79 2.06 7.96
N PHE A 96 4.29 2.48 6.80
CA PHE A 96 5.14 3.00 5.72
C PHE A 96 5.66 4.41 6.00
N ALA A 97 4.88 5.27 6.66
CA ALA A 97 5.38 6.54 7.15
C ALA A 97 6.51 6.33 8.15
N PHE A 98 6.34 5.43 9.13
CA PHE A 98 7.39 5.06 10.07
C PHE A 98 8.68 4.60 9.36
N MET A 99 8.57 3.73 8.35
CA MET A 99 9.71 3.28 7.54
C MET A 99 10.43 4.42 6.81
N SER A 100 9.67 5.37 6.26
CA SER A 100 10.24 6.50 5.54
C SER A 100 10.96 7.47 6.50
N MET A 101 10.35 7.72 7.66
CA MET A 101 10.93 8.58 8.69
C MET A 101 12.18 7.95 9.31
N SER A 102 12.16 6.65 9.63
CA SER A 102 13.33 5.95 10.17
C SER A 102 14.51 6.01 9.21
N ALA A 103 14.29 5.72 7.93
CA ALA A 103 15.33 5.79 6.90
C ALA A 103 15.93 7.20 6.77
N LEU A 104 15.09 8.25 6.78
CA LEU A 104 15.55 9.64 6.66
C LEU A 104 16.26 10.14 7.92
N ILE A 105 15.85 9.70 9.11
CA ILE A 105 16.55 9.99 10.36
C ILE A 105 17.93 9.34 10.36
N LEU A 106 18.04 8.09 9.92
CA LEU A 106 19.33 7.39 9.83
C LEU A 106 20.28 8.01 8.81
N LEU A 107 19.77 8.72 7.80
CA LEU A 107 20.59 9.47 6.85
C LEU A 107 21.24 10.72 7.45
N GLY A 108 20.90 11.10 8.69
CA GLY A 108 21.56 12.21 9.39
C GLY A 108 21.36 13.56 8.73
N LEU A 109 20.23 13.77 8.04
CA LEU A 109 19.96 15.01 7.32
C LEU A 109 19.82 16.19 8.29
N PRO A 110 20.38 17.37 7.95
CA PRO A 110 20.30 18.53 8.83
C PRO A 110 18.87 19.03 8.98
N GLU A 111 18.52 19.56 10.16
CA GLU A 111 17.26 20.26 10.39
C GLU A 111 17.30 21.67 9.76
N PRO A 112 16.23 22.17 9.12
CA PRO A 112 14.86 21.62 9.06
C PRO A 112 14.58 20.65 7.89
N LEU A 113 15.59 20.34 7.08
CA LEU A 113 15.44 19.58 5.85
C LEU A 113 14.99 18.13 6.13
N GLY A 114 15.62 17.47 7.11
CA GLY A 114 15.28 16.11 7.54
C GLY A 114 13.80 15.97 7.94
N ARG A 115 13.30 16.90 8.75
CA ARG A 115 11.87 16.96 9.13
C ARG A 115 10.95 17.14 7.93
N ASN A 116 11.24 18.11 7.04
CA ASN A 116 10.37 18.40 5.90
C ASN A 116 10.31 17.21 4.92
N LEU A 117 11.46 16.58 4.64
CA LEU A 117 11.51 15.39 3.79
C LEU A 117 10.80 14.20 4.45
N SER A 118 10.91 14.03 5.76
CA SER A 118 10.21 12.98 6.50
C SER A 118 8.68 13.14 6.43
N VAL A 119 8.18 14.37 6.60
CA VAL A 119 6.76 14.68 6.47
C VAL A 119 6.27 14.44 5.05
N LEU A 120 6.99 14.94 4.04
CA LEU A 120 6.65 14.73 2.63
C LEU A 120 6.65 13.24 2.27
N ALA A 121 7.67 12.50 2.73
CA ALA A 121 7.80 11.09 2.45
C ALA A 121 6.67 10.26 3.08
N GLY A 122 6.27 10.59 4.32
CA GLY A 122 5.12 9.99 4.97
C GLY A 122 3.82 10.32 4.25
N LEU A 123 3.62 11.58 3.83
CA LEU A 123 2.41 12.04 3.15
C LEU A 123 2.11 11.27 1.86
N VAL A 124 3.15 10.94 1.09
CA VAL A 124 3.00 10.10 -0.12
C VAL A 124 2.34 8.76 0.20
N SER A 125 2.74 8.12 1.31
CA SER A 125 2.14 6.86 1.74
C SER A 125 0.68 7.03 2.17
N PHE A 126 0.36 8.11 2.88
CA PHE A 126 -1.02 8.42 3.26
C PHE A 126 -1.91 8.65 2.03
N LEU A 127 -1.42 9.36 1.01
CA LEU A 127 -2.16 9.61 -0.22
C LEU A 127 -2.40 8.32 -1.01
N LEU A 128 -1.35 7.52 -1.24
CA LEU A 128 -1.47 6.26 -1.97
C LEU A 128 -2.38 5.26 -1.26
N CYS A 129 -2.19 5.06 0.05
CA CYS A 129 -3.06 4.19 0.84
C CYS A 129 -4.49 4.72 0.93
N GLY A 130 -4.69 6.04 1.07
CA GLY A 130 -6.02 6.66 1.12
C GLY A 130 -6.81 6.47 -0.17
N VAL A 131 -6.18 6.71 -1.33
CA VAL A 131 -6.81 6.47 -2.64
C VAL A 131 -7.08 4.98 -2.82
N ALA A 132 -6.14 4.10 -2.46
CA ALA A 132 -6.34 2.66 -2.53
C ALA A 132 -7.52 2.22 -1.65
N TRP A 133 -7.63 2.75 -0.43
CA TRP A 133 -8.72 2.46 0.49
C TRP A 133 -10.08 2.85 -0.09
N TRP A 134 -10.21 4.05 -0.66
CA TRP A 134 -11.43 4.49 -1.34
C TRP A 134 -11.78 3.59 -2.53
N LEU A 135 -10.79 3.21 -3.35
CA LEU A 135 -11.01 2.30 -4.47
C LEU A 135 -11.43 0.91 -4.00
N ALA A 136 -10.84 0.38 -2.94
CA ALA A 136 -11.22 -0.89 -2.34
C ALA A 136 -12.66 -0.86 -1.81
N LEU A 137 -13.09 0.26 -1.22
CA LEU A 137 -14.47 0.47 -0.79
C LEU A 137 -15.44 0.43 -1.98
N VAL A 138 -15.17 1.23 -3.02
CA VAL A 138 -15.98 1.26 -4.24
C VAL A 138 -16.06 -0.13 -4.89
N LEU A 139 -14.94 -0.83 -5.03
CA LEU A 139 -14.87 -2.16 -5.62
C LEU A 139 -15.59 -3.24 -4.80
N SER A 140 -15.63 -3.09 -3.47
CA SER A 140 -16.31 -4.04 -2.56
C SER A 140 -17.82 -3.86 -2.55
N LEU A 141 -18.30 -2.63 -2.67
CA LEU A 141 -19.74 -2.30 -2.69
C LEU A 141 -20.35 -2.47 -4.08
N TRP A 142 -19.55 -2.33 -5.15
CA TRP A 142 -19.99 -2.56 -6.53
C TRP A 142 -20.17 -4.05 -6.79
N THR A 143 -21.34 -4.57 -6.40
CA THR A 143 -21.79 -5.92 -6.73
C THR A 143 -22.10 -5.98 -8.23
N PRO A 144 -21.57 -6.97 -8.98
CA PRO A 144 -22.05 -7.20 -10.34
C PRO A 144 -23.56 -7.44 -10.25
N GLY A 145 -24.36 -6.68 -10.99
CA GLY A 145 -25.78 -6.99 -11.13
C GLY A 145 -25.94 -8.45 -11.58
N PRO A 146 -27.06 -9.12 -11.23
CA PRO A 146 -27.33 -10.46 -11.75
C PRO A 146 -27.16 -10.39 -13.27
N SER A 147 -26.22 -11.18 -13.79
CA SER A 147 -26.12 -11.37 -15.23
C SER A 147 -27.50 -11.81 -15.68
N SER A 148 -28.21 -10.97 -16.42
CA SER A 148 -29.40 -11.37 -17.16
C SER A 148 -28.93 -12.31 -18.27
N GLY A 149 -28.68 -13.56 -17.89
CA GLY A 149 -28.23 -14.67 -18.73
C GLY A 149 -28.62 -15.95 -18.00
N PRO A 150 -29.20 -16.93 -18.70
CA PRO A 150 -30.30 -17.72 -18.17
C PRO A 150 -29.82 -18.74 -17.15
N ASP A 151 -30.46 -18.77 -15.98
CA ASP A 151 -30.72 -20.00 -15.24
C ASP A 151 -31.67 -20.88 -16.08
N LEU A 152 -31.16 -21.39 -17.20
CA LEU A 152 -31.75 -22.44 -18.01
C LEU A 152 -30.59 -23.29 -18.54
N GLN A 153 -30.57 -24.56 -18.11
CA GLN A 153 -29.55 -25.60 -18.32
C GLN A 153 -28.44 -25.55 -17.26
N ALA A 154 -28.44 -26.33 -16.17
CA ALA A 154 -28.93 -27.68 -15.94
C ALA A 154 -28.94 -27.87 -14.40
N ALA A 155 -29.99 -28.34 -13.72
CA ALA A 155 -30.63 -29.66 -13.81
C ALA A 155 -29.61 -30.80 -13.81
#